data_AF-A0A2L2Z2B0-F1
#
_entry.id   AF-A0A2L2Z2B0-F1
#
_cell.length_a   1.000
_cell.length_b   1.000
_cell.length_c   1.000
_cell.angle_alpha   90.00
_cell.angle_beta   90.00
_cell.angle_gamma   90.00
#
_symmetry.space_group_name_H-M   'P 1'
#
loop_
_entity.id
_entity.type
_entity.pdbx_description
1 polymer ?
#
loop_
_entity_poly.entity_id
_entity_poly.type
_entity_poly.pdbx_seq_one_letter_code
_entity_poly.pdbx_strand_id
1 'polypeptide(L)'
;VMGLLLFDTIGRTFLGTIIDKKYLSVSNFSASCFAVMGLSCLLLIFVSGFSTAIFAICLFGFACGGNTTGLPGIVTEFIPKEQRAMAMASRFLMYAPMRFAMSPLIGYVRGKLGS
;
A
#
# COMPACT_ATOMS: atom_id res chain seq x y z
N VAL A 1 13.46 3.66 -8.11
CA VAL A 1 12.28 3.11 -8.83
C VAL A 1 12.36 1.59 -8.99
N MET A 2 13.47 1.05 -9.50
CA MET A 2 13.62 -0.41 -9.70
C MET A 2 13.49 -1.24 -8.41
N GLY A 3 14.10 -0.80 -7.29
CA GLY A 3 13.99 -1.50 -6.01
C GLY A 3 12.56 -1.61 -5.47
N LEU A 4 11.77 -0.54 -5.56
CA LEU A 4 10.38 -0.55 -5.10
C LEU A 4 9.52 -1.54 -5.88
N LEU A 5 9.68 -1.61 -7.20
CA LEU A 5 8.93 -2.53 -8.07
C LEU A 5 9.31 -3.99 -7.84
N LEU A 6 10.61 -4.25 -7.60
CA LEU A 6 11.10 -5.58 -7.26
C LEU A 6 10.50 -6.07 -5.93
N PHE A 7 10.57 -5.25 -4.90
CA PHE A 7 10.01 -5.59 -3.59
C PHE A 7 8.49 -5.66 -3.59
N ASP A 8 7.81 -4.86 -4.40
CA ASP A 8 6.36 -4.97 -4.63
C ASP A 8 5.98 -6.32 -5.26
N THR A 9 6.76 -6.77 -6.25
CA THR A 9 6.55 -8.08 -6.88
C THR A 9 6.80 -9.23 -5.91
N ILE A 10 7.88 -9.15 -5.13
CA ILE A 10 8.20 -10.13 -4.07
C ILE A 10 7.11 -10.12 -2.99
N GLY A 11 6.61 -8.94 -2.60
CA GLY A 11 5.53 -8.78 -1.64
C GLY A 11 4.24 -9.45 -2.11
N ARG A 12 3.87 -9.26 -3.39
CA ARG A 12 2.68 -9.93 -3.96
C ARG A 12 2.78 -11.45 -3.89
N THR A 13 3.91 -12.02 -4.30
CA THR A 13 4.07 -13.49 -4.34
C THR A 13 4.20 -14.07 -2.94
N PHE A 14 5.06 -13.51 -2.10
CA PHE A 14 5.32 -14.02 -0.76
C PHE A 14 4.12 -13.84 0.15
N LEU A 15 3.60 -12.62 0.26
CA LEU A 15 2.48 -12.33 1.15
C LEU A 15 1.15 -12.89 0.63
N GLY A 16 0.98 -12.98 -0.71
CA GLY A 16 -0.16 -13.68 -1.31
C GLY A 16 -0.22 -15.15 -0.85
N THR A 17 0.92 -15.84 -0.84
CA THR A 17 1.01 -17.23 -0.35
C THR A 17 0.64 -17.36 1.13
N ILE A 18 0.90 -16.33 1.95
CA ILE A 18 0.53 -16.32 3.38
C ILE A 18 -0.99 -16.20 3.56
N ILE A 19 -1.65 -15.36 2.75
CA ILE A 19 -3.11 -15.23 2.72
C ILE A 19 -3.76 -16.55 2.28
N ASP A 20 -3.23 -17.17 1.23
CA ASP A 20 -3.75 -18.43 0.68
C ASP A 20 -3.67 -19.59 1.69
N LYS A 21 -2.63 -19.61 2.53
CA LYS A 21 -2.46 -20.58 3.62
C LYS A 21 -3.34 -20.29 4.85
N LYS A 22 -4.17 -19.24 4.83
CA LYS A 22 -5.08 -18.82 5.91
C LYS A 22 -4.41 -18.61 7.28
N TYR A 23 -3.14 -18.21 7.31
CA TYR A 23 -2.47 -17.89 8.57
C TYR A 23 -3.04 -16.64 9.27
N LEU A 24 -3.63 -15.72 8.51
CA LEU A 24 -4.31 -14.53 9.01
C LEU A 24 -5.61 -14.28 8.23
N SER A 25 -6.62 -13.75 8.92
CA SER A 25 -7.80 -13.16 8.28
C SER A 25 -7.37 -12.01 7.37
N VAL A 26 -8.03 -11.86 6.21
CA VAL A 26 -7.66 -10.89 5.19
C VAL A 26 -7.67 -9.46 5.75
N SER A 27 -8.62 -9.15 6.65
CA SER A 27 -8.71 -7.85 7.32
C SER A 27 -7.50 -7.54 8.22
N ASN A 28 -7.08 -8.48 9.07
CA ASN A 28 -5.92 -8.32 9.95
C ASN A 28 -4.62 -8.21 9.14
N PHE A 29 -4.53 -8.98 8.06
CA PHE A 29 -3.41 -8.90 7.14
C PHE A 29 -3.31 -7.51 6.48
N SER A 30 -4.41 -6.99 5.91
CA SER A 30 -4.41 -5.65 5.31
C SER A 30 -4.14 -4.55 6.33
N ALA A 31 -4.66 -4.66 7.56
CA ALA A 31 -4.34 -3.71 8.63
C ALA A 31 -2.84 -3.67 8.93
N SER A 32 -2.19 -4.85 8.99
CA SER A 32 -0.74 -4.93 9.20
C SER A 32 0.05 -4.30 8.03
N CYS A 33 -0.38 -4.51 6.78
CA CYS A 33 0.23 -3.87 5.62
C CYS A 33 0.11 -2.35 5.68
N PHE A 34 -1.06 -1.81 6.03
CA PHE A 34 -1.25 -0.37 6.19
C PHE A 34 -0.40 0.22 7.32
N ALA A 35 -0.28 -0.48 8.46
CA ALA A 35 0.58 -0.06 9.56
C ALA A 35 2.06 0.02 9.13
N VAL A 36 2.53 -1.00 8.41
CA VAL A 36 3.91 -1.05 7.88
C VAL A 36 4.15 0.05 6.85
N MET A 37 3.19 0.30 5.94
CA MET A 37 3.28 1.41 4.98
C MET A 37 3.37 2.77 5.69
N GLY A 38 2.53 3.00 6.70
CA GLY A 38 2.55 4.24 7.50
C GLY A 38 3.86 4.43 8.26
N LEU A 39 4.35 3.38 8.93
CA LEU A 39 5.64 3.40 9.62
C LEU A 39 6.80 3.68 8.66
N SER A 40 6.77 3.10 7.45
CA SER A 40 7.79 3.33 6.43
C SER A 40 7.81 4.80 5.98
N CYS A 41 6.64 5.43 5.83
CA CYS A 41 6.53 6.86 5.52
C CYS A 41 7.02 7.75 6.66
N LEU A 42 6.74 7.40 7.92
CA LEU A 42 7.27 8.12 9.08
C LEU A 42 8.79 8.01 9.17
N LEU A 43 9.35 6.84 8.87
CA LEU A 43 10.80 6.61 8.90
C LEU A 43 11.54 7.55 7.94
N LEU A 44 10.94 7.88 6.78
CA LEU A 44 11.52 8.82 5.81
C LEU A 44 11.66 10.24 6.33
N ILE A 45 10.90 10.65 7.34
CA ILE A 45 11.00 11.99 7.95
C ILE A 45 12.29 12.11 8.77
N PHE A 46 12.71 11.03 9.43
CA PHE A 46 13.84 11.01 10.36
C PHE A 46 15.16 10.56 9.71
N VAL A 47 15.10 10.12 8.46
CA VAL A 47 16.26 9.55 7.76
C VAL A 47 17.04 10.64 7.03
N SER A 48 18.33 10.74 7.34
CA SER A 48 19.31 11.57 6.63
C SER A 48 20.22 10.78 5.69
N GLY A 49 20.25 9.44 5.82
CA GLY A 49 21.11 8.55 5.05
C GLY A 49 20.44 7.96 3.80
N PHE A 50 21.17 7.89 2.69
CA PHE A 50 20.67 7.31 1.44
C PHE A 50 20.32 5.80 1.58
N SER A 51 21.13 5.05 2.31
CA SER A 51 20.92 3.60 2.52
C SER A 51 19.64 3.31 3.32
N THR A 52 19.42 4.05 4.40
CA THR A 52 18.22 3.90 5.24
C THR A 52 16.96 4.39 4.53
N ALA A 53 17.07 5.38 3.63
CA ALA A 53 15.95 5.82 2.79
C ALA A 53 15.54 4.74 1.78
N ILE A 54 16.52 4.10 1.13
CA ILE A 54 16.26 2.97 0.23
C ILE A 54 15.59 1.82 0.96
N PHE A 55 16.07 1.49 2.16
CA PHE A 55 15.47 0.42 2.97
C PHE A 55 14.00 0.71 3.29
N ALA A 56 13.68 1.93 3.74
CA ALA A 56 12.31 2.35 4.02
C ALA A 56 11.41 2.28 2.77
N ILE A 57 11.92 2.68 1.61
CA ILE A 57 11.19 2.63 0.33
C ILE A 57 10.96 1.18 -0.12
N CYS A 58 11.93 0.28 0.06
CA CYS A 58 11.78 -1.15 -0.26
C CYS A 58 10.74 -1.81 0.67
N LEU A 59 10.76 -1.47 1.96
CA LEU A 59 9.83 -1.99 2.95
C LEU A 59 8.39 -1.50 2.68
N PHE A 60 8.25 -0.23 2.26
CA PHE A 60 7.00 0.31 1.74
C PHE A 60 6.51 -0.44 0.49
N GLY A 61 7.39 -0.69 -0.47
CA GLY A 61 7.07 -1.45 -1.69
C GLY A 61 6.59 -2.87 -1.39
N PHE A 62 7.26 -3.57 -0.47
CA PHE A 62 6.87 -4.91 -0.03
C PHE A 62 5.46 -4.94 0.59
N ALA A 63 5.15 -3.99 1.48
CA ALA A 63 3.83 -3.88 2.10
C ALA A 63 2.74 -3.47 1.08
N CYS A 64 3.07 -2.62 0.12
CA CYS A 64 2.18 -2.23 -0.98
C CYS A 64 1.81 -3.43 -1.87
N GLY A 65 2.79 -4.30 -2.16
CA GLY A 65 2.59 -5.54 -2.89
C GLY A 65 1.59 -6.46 -2.17
N GLY A 66 1.81 -6.70 -0.87
CA GLY A 66 0.90 -7.49 -0.04
C GLY A 66 -0.51 -6.91 0.05
N ASN A 67 -0.63 -5.60 0.22
CA ASN A 67 -1.95 -4.97 0.29
C ASN A 67 -2.72 -5.13 -1.03
N THR A 68 -2.01 -5.07 -2.17
CA THR A 68 -2.61 -5.28 -3.49
C THR A 68 -3.23 -6.68 -3.64
N THR A 69 -2.61 -7.71 -3.05
CA THR A 69 -3.15 -9.08 -3.06
C THR A 69 -4.26 -9.29 -2.03
N GLY A 70 -4.25 -8.61 -0.89
CA GLY A 70 -5.31 -8.69 0.13
C GLY A 70 -6.61 -7.97 -0.23
N LEU A 71 -6.53 -6.84 -0.94
CA LEU A 71 -7.69 -6.00 -1.28
C LEU A 71 -8.85 -6.74 -2.00
N PRO A 72 -8.61 -7.58 -3.02
CA PRO A 72 -9.66 -8.42 -3.60
C PRO A 72 -10.31 -9.38 -2.60
N GLY A 73 -9.51 -9.94 -1.69
CA GLY A 73 -9.97 -10.88 -0.65
C GLY A 73 -10.95 -10.23 0.33
N ILE A 74 -10.76 -8.95 0.66
CA ILE A 74 -11.70 -8.20 1.50
C ILE A 74 -13.05 -8.05 0.78
N VAL A 75 -13.03 -7.70 -0.51
CA VAL A 75 -14.28 -7.54 -1.27
C VAL A 75 -15.03 -8.86 -1.37
N THR A 76 -14.33 -9.98 -1.55
CA THR A 76 -14.97 -11.30 -1.60
C THR A 76 -15.43 -11.80 -0.22
N GLU A 77 -14.84 -11.32 0.87
CA GLU A 77 -15.25 -11.68 2.23
C GLU A 77 -16.51 -10.91 2.67
N PHE A 78 -16.59 -9.61 2.38
CA PHE A 78 -17.65 -8.74 2.92
C PHE A 78 -18.79 -8.41 1.95
N ILE A 79 -18.61 -8.55 0.62
CA ILE A 79 -19.63 -8.20 -0.38
C ILE A 79 -20.33 -9.46 -0.93
N PRO A 80 -21.68 -9.46 -1.02
CA PRO A 80 -22.44 -10.55 -1.62
C PRO A 80 -22.11 -10.75 -3.09
N LYS A 81 -22.21 -12.00 -3.57
CA LYS A 81 -21.70 -12.41 -4.89
C LYS A 81 -22.26 -11.58 -6.03
N GLU A 82 -23.54 -11.20 -5.96
CA GLU A 82 -24.22 -10.41 -6.99
C GLU A 82 -23.62 -9.02 -7.16
N GLN A 83 -23.04 -8.45 -6.10
CA GLN A 83 -22.52 -7.08 -6.07
C GLN A 83 -20.98 -7.00 -6.19
N ARG A 84 -20.26 -8.13 -6.13
CA ARG A 84 -18.79 -8.16 -6.14
C ARG A 84 -18.16 -7.54 -7.39
N ALA A 85 -18.74 -7.78 -8.56
CA ALA A 85 -18.23 -7.23 -9.81
C ALA A 85 -18.27 -5.69 -9.81
N MET A 86 -19.40 -5.12 -9.38
CA MET A 86 -19.56 -3.68 -9.25
C MET A 86 -18.65 -3.11 -8.15
N ALA A 87 -18.53 -3.77 -6.99
CA ALA A 87 -17.65 -3.34 -5.91
C ALA A 87 -16.16 -3.36 -6.31
N MET A 88 -15.72 -4.37 -7.08
CA MET A 88 -14.34 -4.44 -7.59
C MET A 88 -14.05 -3.36 -8.63
N ALA A 89 -15.03 -2.99 -9.46
CA ALA A 89 -14.89 -1.92 -10.44
C ALA A 89 -14.90 -0.52 -9.78
N SER A 90 -15.77 -0.31 -8.78
CA SER A 90 -15.96 1.00 -8.15
C SER A 90 -14.89 1.37 -7.12
N ARG A 91 -14.12 0.40 -6.60
CA ARG A 91 -13.13 0.61 -5.52
C ARG A 91 -12.09 1.70 -5.77
N PHE A 92 -11.78 2.00 -7.04
CA PHE A 92 -10.81 3.03 -7.42
C PHE A 92 -11.44 4.35 -7.88
N LEU A 93 -12.77 4.50 -7.84
CA LEU A 93 -13.43 5.74 -8.26
C LEU A 93 -12.95 6.95 -7.43
N MET A 94 -12.83 6.79 -6.11
CA MET A 94 -12.31 7.85 -5.23
C MET A 94 -10.79 8.02 -5.30
N TYR A 95 -10.07 7.06 -5.88
CA TYR A 95 -8.62 7.12 -5.97
C TYR A 95 -8.13 8.17 -6.97
N ALA A 96 -8.85 8.35 -8.08
CA ALA A 96 -8.51 9.35 -9.10
C ALA A 96 -8.51 10.80 -8.56
N PRO A 97 -9.58 11.31 -7.92
CA PRO A 97 -9.57 12.67 -7.36
C PRO A 97 -8.57 12.80 -6.21
N MET A 98 -8.41 11.77 -5.38
CA MET A 98 -7.42 11.76 -4.29
C MET A 98 -5.99 11.89 -4.83
N ARG A 99 -5.65 11.15 -5.89
CA ARG A 99 -4.36 11.23 -6.58
C ARG A 99 -4.12 12.59 -7.22
N PHE A 100 -5.15 13.20 -7.79
CA PHE A 100 -5.06 14.53 -8.37
C PHE A 100 -4.79 15.60 -7.31
N ALA A 101 -5.40 15.48 -6.13
CA ALA A 101 -5.17 16.39 -5.01
C ALA A 101 -3.80 16.18 -4.32
N MET A 102 -3.25 14.96 -4.32
CA MET A 102 -1.97 14.65 -3.68
C MET A 102 -0.80 15.46 -4.24
N SER A 103 -0.69 15.59 -5.57
CA SER A 103 0.42 16.30 -6.22
C SER A 103 0.54 17.78 -5.79
N PRO A 104 -0.51 18.62 -5.88
CA PRO A 104 -0.44 20.01 -5.42
C PRO A 104 -0.27 20.13 -3.90
N LEU A 105 -0.82 19.21 -3.10
CA LEU A 105 -0.62 19.20 -1.65
C LEU A 105 0.85 18.95 -1.27
N ILE A 106 1.49 17.96 -1.89
CA ILE A 106 2.91 17.68 -1.68
C ILE A 106 3.75 18.89 -2.10
N GLY A 107 3.43 19.50 -3.25
CA GLY A 107 4.10 20.72 -3.71
C GLY A 107 3.94 21.90 -2.76
N TYR A 108 2.73 22.13 -2.24
CA TYR A 108 2.44 23.19 -1.28
C TYR A 108 3.20 22.99 0.04
N VAL A 109 3.13 21.79 0.63
CA VAL A 109 3.85 21.47 1.87
C VAL A 109 5.35 21.63 1.66
N ARG A 110 5.90 21.16 0.54
CA ARG A 110 7.32 21.32 0.24
C ARG A 110 7.74 22.77 0.03
N GLY A 111 6.91 23.61 -0.59
CA GLY A 111 7.24 25.01 -0.89
C GLY A 111 6.95 26.01 0.24
N LYS A 112 6.07 25.69 1.20
CA LYS A 112 5.68 26.58 2.31
C LYS A 112 6.12 26.11 3.69
N LEU A 113 6.20 24.80 3.90
CA LEU A 113 6.52 24.18 5.20
C LEU A 113 7.85 23.41 5.18
N GLY A 114 8.44 23.18 4.01
CA GLY A 114 9.76 22.57 3.84
C GLY A 114 10.86 23.64 3.78
N SER A 115 11.92 23.43 4.56
CA SER A 115 13.19 24.14 4.45
C SER A 115 13.78 24.10 3.04
#